data_AF-A0A1E1MH24-F1
#
_entry.id   AF-A0A1E1MH24-F1
#
_cell.length_a   1.000
_cell.length_b   1.000
_cell.length_c   1.000
_cell.angle_alpha   90.00
_cell.angle_beta   90.00
_cell.angle_gamma   90.00
#
_symmetry.space_group_name_H-M   'P 1'
#
loop_
_entity.id
_entity.type
_entity.pdbx_description
1 polymer ?
#
loop_
_entity_poly.entity_id
_entity_poly.type
_entity_poly.pdbx_seq_one_letter_code
_entity_poly.pdbx_strand_id
1 'polypeptide(L)'
;MPHFQSPEPVSQPDSFFSDSTAQIQPQTHSQSQERAQKIRVKNRRKLYLDRHPSYFSSPDLELADPLLYDRCIRRFQSASEREAEGRAKGYSGVLEADMYRTEAKIAALRPKSPPGCPPSSHLMRPRKESAGFVPFVSYSRGNHGEVLPEEDDEVPTTKENGLERWKFGMTLRFLKGDDEDFDYAPVDGSDELDDVERREREESWFEGEEPEWVDEAGKSGETGIQDF
;
A
#
# COMPACT_ATOMS: atom_id res chain seq x y z
N MET A 1 -13.15 -83.10 35.99
CA MET A 1 -13.02 -82.23 37.19
C MET A 1 -11.70 -82.57 37.85
N PRO A 2 -10.68 -81.72 37.64
CA PRO A 2 -10.29 -80.82 38.72
C PRO A 2 -10.06 -79.37 38.24
N HIS A 3 -10.06 -78.49 39.23
CA HIS A 3 -9.99 -77.05 39.20
C HIS A 3 -8.68 -76.50 38.61
N PHE A 4 -8.77 -75.38 37.90
CA PHE A 4 -7.66 -74.42 37.87
C PHE A 4 -8.19 -72.99 38.04
N GLN A 5 -7.41 -72.27 38.82
CA GLN A 5 -7.72 -71.11 39.64
C GLN A 5 -7.62 -69.81 38.83
N SER A 6 -8.54 -68.88 39.03
CA SER A 6 -8.38 -67.49 38.57
C SER A 6 -7.14 -66.85 39.18
N PRO A 7 -6.47 -65.96 38.44
CA PRO A 7 -5.88 -64.78 39.05
C PRO A 7 -6.66 -63.51 38.67
N GLU A 8 -6.75 -62.64 39.68
CA GLU A 8 -7.42 -61.34 39.72
C GLU A 8 -6.88 -60.28 38.75
N PRO A 9 -7.65 -59.20 38.51
CA PRO A 9 -7.33 -58.17 37.52
C PRO A 9 -6.18 -57.27 37.97
N VAL A 10 -5.21 -57.06 37.07
CA VAL A 10 -4.18 -56.03 37.23
C VAL A 10 -4.82 -54.66 37.03
N SER A 11 -4.88 -53.87 38.10
CA SER A 11 -5.15 -52.44 38.07
C SER A 11 -4.13 -51.72 37.17
N GLN A 12 -4.61 -51.08 36.10
CA GLN A 12 -3.88 -50.00 35.44
C GLN A 12 -4.39 -48.66 36.00
N PRO A 13 -3.50 -47.71 36.32
CA PRO A 13 -3.90 -46.43 36.85
C PRO A 13 -4.56 -45.57 35.76
N ASP A 14 -5.60 -44.85 36.19
CA ASP A 14 -6.10 -43.63 35.59
C ASP A 14 -4.95 -42.74 35.12
N SER A 15 -5.18 -41.99 34.04
CA SER A 15 -5.29 -40.53 34.09
C SER A 15 -4.79 -39.87 32.81
N PHE A 16 -5.76 -39.34 32.09
CA PHE A 16 -5.69 -38.08 31.35
C PHE A 16 -4.58 -37.98 30.29
N PHE A 17 -4.92 -38.42 29.07
CA PHE A 17 -4.60 -37.59 27.91
C PHE A 17 -5.25 -36.23 28.13
N SER A 18 -4.53 -35.34 28.82
CA SER A 18 -4.91 -33.95 28.95
C SER A 18 -4.82 -33.37 27.55
N ASP A 19 -6.00 -33.27 26.94
CA ASP A 19 -6.35 -32.25 25.99
C ASP A 19 -5.72 -30.93 26.45
N SER A 20 -4.59 -30.61 25.84
CA SER A 20 -3.95 -29.30 25.94
C SER A 20 -3.98 -28.70 24.55
N THR A 21 -5.17 -28.67 23.96
CA THR A 21 -5.54 -27.62 23.01
C THR A 21 -5.66 -26.30 23.79
N ALA A 22 -4.52 -25.84 24.29
CA ALA A 22 -4.38 -24.54 24.89
C ALA A 22 -4.88 -23.50 23.89
N GLN A 23 -5.91 -22.79 24.34
CA GLN A 23 -6.56 -21.64 23.72
C GLN A 23 -5.55 -20.67 23.09
N ILE A 24 -5.22 -20.87 21.83
CA ILE A 24 -4.57 -19.89 20.97
C ILE A 24 -5.52 -19.72 19.78
N GLN A 25 -6.50 -18.80 19.83
CA GLN A 25 -7.18 -18.22 18.65
C GLN A 25 -8.42 -17.38 18.99
N PRO A 26 -8.25 -16.16 19.51
CA PRO A 26 -9.13 -15.08 19.06
C PRO A 26 -8.38 -13.88 18.45
N GLN A 27 -7.09 -13.72 18.75
CA GLN A 27 -6.30 -12.55 18.32
C GLN A 27 -5.84 -12.62 16.85
N THR A 28 -5.68 -13.81 16.28
CA THR A 28 -5.17 -13.98 14.90
C THR A 28 -6.25 -13.71 13.86
N HIS A 29 -7.51 -14.10 14.14
CA HIS A 29 -8.61 -13.96 13.20
C HIS A 29 -9.09 -12.50 13.05
N SER A 30 -9.10 -11.73 14.14
CA SER A 30 -9.38 -10.29 14.08
C SER A 30 -8.34 -9.54 13.25
N GLN A 31 -7.05 -9.83 13.47
CA GLN A 31 -5.96 -9.24 12.70
C GLN A 31 -6.01 -9.62 11.21
N SER A 32 -6.42 -10.84 10.86
CA SER A 32 -6.56 -11.23 9.46
C SER A 32 -7.72 -10.50 8.79
N GLN A 33 -8.85 -10.35 9.48
CA GLN A 33 -10.00 -9.60 8.97
C GLN A 33 -9.66 -8.11 8.76
N GLU A 34 -9.00 -7.48 9.73
CA GLU A 34 -8.54 -6.10 9.59
C GLU A 34 -7.57 -5.91 8.41
N ARG A 35 -6.67 -6.87 8.18
CA ARG A 35 -5.76 -6.84 7.03
C ARG A 35 -6.53 -6.96 5.72
N ALA A 36 -7.49 -7.88 5.64
CA ALA A 36 -8.33 -8.05 4.45
C ALA A 36 -9.12 -6.77 4.12
N GLN A 37 -9.72 -6.12 5.13
CA GLN A 37 -10.43 -4.85 4.93
C GLN A 37 -9.50 -3.74 4.45
N LYS A 38 -8.28 -3.64 5.02
CA LYS A 38 -7.26 -2.68 4.54
C LYS A 38 -6.84 -2.93 3.10
N ILE A 39 -6.73 -4.21 2.69
CA ILE A 39 -6.40 -4.58 1.31
C ILE A 39 -7.54 -4.17 0.37
N ARG A 40 -8.80 -4.45 0.73
CA ARG A 40 -9.97 -4.02 -0.04
C ARG A 40 -10.02 -2.53 -0.25
N VAL A 41 -9.87 -1.74 0.82
CA VAL A 41 -9.82 -0.27 0.75
C VAL A 41 -8.71 0.20 -0.21
N LYS A 42 -7.51 -0.38 -0.10
CA LYS A 42 -6.40 -0.03 -1.02
C LYS A 42 -6.71 -0.41 -2.47
N ASN A 43 -7.32 -1.57 -2.71
CA ASN A 43 -7.70 -2.00 -4.06
C ASN A 43 -8.76 -1.09 -4.67
N ARG A 44 -9.79 -0.70 -3.89
CA ARG A 44 -10.83 0.26 -4.29
C ARG A 44 -10.21 1.62 -4.67
N ARG A 45 -9.35 2.16 -3.80
CA ARG A 45 -8.62 3.41 -4.04
C ARG A 45 -7.70 3.34 -5.27
N LYS A 46 -7.01 2.21 -5.48
CA LYS A 46 -6.17 1.98 -6.66
C LYS A 46 -7.01 2.01 -7.95
N LEU A 47 -8.13 1.30 -7.97
CA LEU A 47 -9.04 1.30 -9.11
C LEU A 47 -9.65 2.66 -9.37
N TYR A 48 -9.95 3.42 -8.32
CA TYR A 48 -10.40 4.81 -8.46
C TYR A 48 -9.35 5.65 -9.19
N LEU A 49 -8.08 5.60 -8.78
CA LEU A 49 -7.00 6.35 -9.44
C LEU A 49 -6.81 5.95 -10.90
N ASP A 50 -6.89 4.65 -11.22
CA ASP A 50 -6.78 4.16 -12.60
C ASP A 50 -7.89 4.73 -13.50
N ARG A 51 -9.12 4.88 -12.94
CA ARG A 51 -10.27 5.46 -13.65
C ARG A 51 -10.24 6.99 -13.70
N HIS A 52 -9.52 7.64 -12.78
CA HIS A 52 -9.52 9.10 -12.62
C HIS A 52 -8.09 9.68 -12.78
N PRO A 53 -7.51 9.64 -13.99
CA PRO A 53 -6.20 10.24 -14.23
C PRO A 53 -6.20 11.77 -14.02
N SER A 54 -7.38 12.42 -13.99
CA SER A 54 -7.54 13.84 -13.69
C SER A 54 -7.08 14.23 -12.28
N TYR A 55 -7.05 13.29 -11.32
CA TYR A 55 -6.56 13.53 -9.96
C TYR A 55 -5.13 14.12 -9.97
N PHE A 56 -4.24 13.59 -10.81
CA PHE A 56 -2.84 14.05 -10.90
C PHE A 56 -2.67 15.41 -11.59
N SER A 57 -3.72 15.93 -12.24
CA SER A 57 -3.70 17.22 -12.93
C SER A 57 -4.24 18.35 -12.05
N SER A 58 -4.75 18.05 -10.86
CA SER A 58 -5.26 19.07 -9.94
C SER A 58 -4.11 19.95 -9.39
N PRO A 59 -4.31 21.27 -9.28
CA PRO A 59 -3.30 22.18 -8.76
C PRO A 59 -3.09 22.01 -7.25
N ASP A 60 -4.14 21.60 -6.52
CA ASP A 60 -4.11 21.44 -5.05
C ASP A 60 -3.13 20.36 -4.60
N LEU A 61 -2.85 19.39 -5.49
CA LEU A 61 -1.90 18.32 -5.24
C LEU A 61 -0.47 18.83 -4.99
N GLU A 62 -0.08 20.00 -5.53
CA GLU A 62 1.20 20.66 -5.23
C GLU A 62 1.32 21.01 -3.74
N LEU A 63 0.24 21.49 -3.14
CA LEU A 63 0.24 21.96 -1.75
C LEU A 63 0.29 20.80 -0.75
N ALA A 64 -0.20 19.63 -1.16
CA ALA A 64 -0.24 18.45 -0.31
C ALA A 64 1.14 17.81 -0.07
N ASP A 65 2.10 17.94 -0.99
CA ASP A 65 3.52 17.67 -0.70
C ASP A 65 4.43 18.67 -1.46
N PRO A 66 4.68 19.85 -0.86
CA PRO A 66 5.37 20.93 -1.54
C PRO A 66 6.84 20.63 -1.85
N LEU A 67 7.49 19.78 -1.04
CA LEU A 67 8.91 19.43 -1.19
C LEU A 67 9.08 18.40 -2.31
N LEU A 68 8.19 17.41 -2.36
CA LEU A 68 8.15 16.44 -3.45
C LEU A 68 7.84 17.12 -4.79
N TYR A 69 6.91 18.07 -4.82
CA TYR A 69 6.59 18.83 -6.03
C TYR A 69 7.79 19.65 -6.52
N ASP A 70 8.50 20.31 -5.61
CA ASP A 70 9.68 21.12 -5.95
C ASP A 70 10.78 20.26 -6.60
N ARG A 71 11.08 19.09 -6.01
CA ARG A 71 12.11 18.15 -6.48
C ARG A 71 11.75 17.49 -7.82
N CYS A 72 10.50 17.04 -7.97
CA CYS A 72 10.06 16.23 -9.09
C CYS A 72 9.56 17.04 -10.30
N ILE A 73 8.90 18.17 -10.06
CA ILE A 73 8.23 18.94 -11.12
C ILE A 73 8.96 20.26 -11.32
N ARG A 74 9.02 21.10 -10.27
CA ARG A 74 9.51 22.48 -10.38
C ARG A 74 10.97 22.59 -10.79
N ARG A 75 11.83 21.64 -10.41
CA ARG A 75 13.24 21.58 -10.84
C ARG A 75 13.40 21.47 -12.37
N PHE A 76 12.47 20.81 -13.05
CA PHE A 76 12.51 20.59 -14.50
C PHE A 76 11.68 21.59 -15.31
N GLN A 77 10.92 22.46 -14.65
CA GLN A 77 10.21 23.52 -15.34
C GLN A 77 11.20 24.58 -15.87
N SER A 78 10.95 25.04 -17.08
CA SER A 78 11.66 26.19 -17.66
C SER A 78 11.17 27.51 -17.04
N ALA A 79 11.93 28.59 -17.23
CA ALA A 79 11.52 29.91 -16.74
C ALA A 79 10.18 30.36 -17.34
N SER A 80 9.97 30.09 -18.63
CA SER A 80 8.72 30.42 -19.33
C SER A 80 7.51 29.62 -18.82
N GLU A 81 7.70 28.32 -18.53
CA GLU A 81 6.65 27.48 -17.92
C GLU A 81 6.27 28.00 -16.53
N ARG A 82 7.25 28.35 -15.69
CA ARG A 82 7.01 28.93 -14.35
C ARG A 82 6.27 30.25 -14.40
N GLU A 83 6.61 31.13 -15.34
CA GLU A 83 5.90 32.40 -15.52
C GLU A 83 4.47 32.19 -16.00
N ALA A 84 4.24 31.24 -16.89
CA ALA A 84 2.90 30.89 -17.36
C ALA A 84 2.04 30.31 -16.23
N GLU A 85 2.60 29.39 -15.44
CA GLU A 85 1.93 28.81 -14.28
C GLU A 85 1.68 29.85 -13.18
N GLY A 86 2.68 30.69 -12.88
CA GLY A 86 2.53 31.79 -11.93
C GLY A 86 1.48 32.81 -12.37
N ARG A 87 1.37 33.10 -13.67
CA ARG A 87 0.27 33.92 -14.21
C ARG A 87 -1.09 33.24 -14.10
N ALA A 88 -1.16 31.93 -14.31
CA ALA A 88 -2.41 31.18 -14.19
C ALA A 88 -2.92 31.12 -12.73
N LYS A 89 -2.00 30.92 -11.77
CA LYS A 89 -2.30 30.91 -10.32
C LYS A 89 -2.55 32.31 -9.75
N GLY A 90 -1.99 33.33 -10.39
CA GLY A 90 -2.02 34.70 -9.89
C GLY A 90 -1.14 34.92 -8.66
N TYR A 91 -1.09 36.17 -8.18
CA TYR A 91 -0.22 36.55 -7.06
C TYR A 91 -0.54 35.80 -5.76
N SER A 92 -1.83 35.61 -5.45
CA SER A 92 -2.27 34.92 -4.24
C SER A 92 -1.82 33.46 -4.20
N GLY A 93 -2.02 32.70 -5.28
CA GLY A 93 -1.63 31.29 -5.34
C GLY A 93 -0.12 31.09 -5.34
N VAL A 94 0.64 32.01 -5.96
CA VAL A 94 2.11 31.98 -5.90
C VAL A 94 2.60 32.19 -4.47
N LEU A 95 1.99 33.10 -3.72
CA LEU A 95 2.36 33.38 -2.33
C LEU A 95 2.02 32.19 -1.42
N GLU A 96 0.83 31.59 -1.60
CA GLU A 96 0.41 30.40 -0.86
C GLU A 96 1.39 29.24 -1.06
N ALA A 97 1.70 28.90 -2.32
CA ALA A 97 2.66 27.84 -2.62
C ALA A 97 4.07 28.13 -2.04
N ASP A 98 4.47 29.39 -1.89
CA ASP A 98 5.73 29.75 -1.23
C ASP A 98 5.67 29.60 0.30
N MET A 99 4.54 29.97 0.93
CA MET A 99 4.31 29.73 2.35
C MET A 99 4.37 28.24 2.69
N TYR A 100 3.64 27.40 1.95
CA TYR A 100 3.64 25.95 2.17
C TYR A 100 5.03 25.32 1.98
N ARG A 101 5.78 25.75 0.95
CA ARG A 101 7.16 25.25 0.73
C ARG A 101 8.12 25.67 1.84
N THR A 102 8.04 26.91 2.30
CA THR A 102 8.91 27.39 3.38
C THR A 102 8.57 26.73 4.71
N GLU A 103 7.29 26.54 5.03
CA GLU A 103 6.85 25.79 6.20
C GLU A 103 7.32 24.34 6.17
N ALA A 104 7.08 23.64 5.06
CA ALA A 104 7.49 22.24 4.89
C ALA A 104 9.01 22.09 5.02
N LYS A 105 9.78 23.05 4.49
CA LYS A 105 11.24 23.08 4.62
C LYS A 105 11.66 23.29 6.08
N ILE A 106 11.04 24.22 6.81
CA ILE A 106 11.32 24.44 8.24
C ILE A 106 10.97 23.19 9.06
N ALA A 107 9.84 22.55 8.78
CA ALA A 107 9.41 21.33 9.43
C ALA A 107 10.40 20.18 9.20
N ALA A 108 10.89 20.02 7.97
CA ALA A 108 11.91 19.02 7.62
C ALA A 108 13.24 19.26 8.35
N LEU A 109 13.61 20.52 8.60
CA LEU A 109 14.84 20.90 9.31
C LEU A 109 14.72 20.79 10.85
N ARG A 110 13.51 20.70 11.41
CA ARG A 110 13.31 20.59 12.86
C ARG A 110 13.94 19.29 13.39
N PRO A 111 14.78 19.33 14.44
CA PRO A 111 15.35 18.12 15.03
C PRO A 111 14.25 17.22 15.61
N LYS A 112 14.31 15.92 15.29
CA LYS A 112 13.35 14.91 15.74
C LYS A 112 13.47 14.58 17.24
N SER A 113 14.54 15.04 17.89
CA SER A 113 14.79 14.87 19.32
C SER A 113 15.18 16.19 19.98
N PRO A 114 14.61 16.56 21.13
CA PRO A 114 15.04 17.73 21.88
C PRO A 114 16.46 17.52 22.43
N PRO A 115 17.29 18.58 22.51
CA PRO A 115 18.60 18.49 23.13
C PRO A 115 18.43 18.19 24.63
N GLY A 116 18.84 17.01 25.07
CA GLY A 116 18.82 16.61 26.49
C GLY A 116 18.20 15.25 26.81
N CYS A 117 17.50 14.59 25.88
CA CYS A 117 17.10 13.20 26.08
C CYS A 117 18.27 12.27 25.71
N PRO A 118 18.76 11.42 26.62
CA PRO A 118 19.75 10.41 26.26
C PRO A 118 19.14 9.49 25.17
N PRO A 119 19.95 9.00 24.21
CA PRO A 119 19.47 7.98 23.29
C PRO A 119 19.03 6.80 24.15
N SER A 120 17.72 6.56 24.26
CA SER A 120 17.21 5.41 24.99
C SER A 120 17.87 4.19 24.36
N SER A 121 18.69 3.49 25.13
CA SER A 121 19.35 2.24 24.76
C SER A 121 18.35 1.08 24.66
N HIS A 122 17.15 1.36 24.17
CA HIS A 122 16.13 0.39 23.87
C HIS A 122 16.22 0.02 22.40
N LEU A 123 17.28 -0.73 22.11
CA LEU A 123 17.41 -1.68 21.02
C LEU A 123 17.28 -1.13 19.60
N MET A 124 18.19 -1.63 18.76
CA MET A 124 18.02 -1.83 17.32
C MET A 124 16.70 -2.57 17.01
N ARG A 125 15.56 -1.92 17.24
CA ARG A 125 14.39 -2.19 16.44
C ARG A 125 14.65 -1.38 15.17
N PRO A 126 14.68 -1.96 13.96
CA PRO A 126 14.43 -1.15 12.77
C PRO A 126 13.13 -0.44 13.08
N ARG A 127 13.23 0.86 13.38
CA ARG A 127 12.07 1.73 13.56
C ARG A 127 11.26 1.44 12.33
N LYS A 128 10.08 0.84 12.50
CA LYS A 128 9.12 0.62 11.42
C LYS A 128 9.15 1.92 10.66
N GLU A 129 9.83 1.94 9.52
CA GLU A 129 9.92 3.09 8.65
C GLU A 129 8.47 3.50 8.53
N SER A 130 8.17 4.72 8.97
CA SER A 130 6.81 5.23 8.92
C SER A 130 6.26 4.80 7.58
N ALA A 131 5.17 4.03 7.54
CA ALA A 131 4.72 3.31 6.34
C ALA A 131 4.20 4.24 5.22
N GLY A 132 4.64 5.49 5.22
CA GLY A 132 4.57 6.49 4.14
C GLY A 132 5.94 7.14 3.87
N PHE A 133 7.06 6.50 4.25
CA PHE A 133 8.40 6.91 3.87
C PHE A 133 8.61 6.52 2.41
N VAL A 134 8.31 7.45 1.52
CA VAL A 134 8.83 7.42 0.15
C VAL A 134 10.34 7.66 0.26
N PRO A 135 11.20 6.65 -0.01
CA PRO A 135 12.64 6.71 0.31
C PRO A 135 13.35 7.91 -0.31
N PHE A 136 12.84 8.30 -1.46
CA PHE A 136 13.30 9.39 -2.28
C PHE A 136 12.89 10.81 -1.79
N VAL A 137 12.10 10.98 -0.72
CA VAL A 137 11.44 12.28 -0.42
C VAL A 137 11.85 12.87 0.93
N SER A 138 12.55 12.12 1.78
CA SER A 138 13.03 12.70 3.02
C SER A 138 14.35 13.41 2.80
N TYR A 139 14.45 14.66 3.27
CA TYR A 139 15.74 15.27 3.57
C TYR A 139 16.44 14.40 4.61
N SER A 140 17.32 13.51 4.16
CA SER A 140 18.13 12.66 5.01
C SER A 140 19.00 13.56 5.87
N ARG A 141 18.89 13.42 7.19
CA ARG A 141 19.71 14.18 8.14
C ARG A 141 20.78 13.29 8.73
N GLY A 142 22.00 13.82 8.81
CA GLY A 142 23.04 13.23 9.62
C GLY A 142 22.72 13.40 11.10
N ASN A 143 23.41 12.64 11.96
CA ASN A 143 23.18 12.62 13.41
C ASN A 143 23.33 14.01 14.08
N HIS A 144 24.08 14.91 13.46
CA HIS A 144 24.30 16.29 13.93
C HIS A 144 23.40 17.32 13.27
N GLY A 145 22.43 16.87 12.49
CA GLY A 145 21.47 17.75 11.88
C GLY A 145 21.94 18.42 10.59
N GLU A 146 23.09 18.01 10.06
CA GLU A 146 23.52 18.27 8.69
C GLU A 146 22.52 17.67 7.69
N VAL A 147 22.21 18.41 6.63
CA VAL A 147 21.47 17.88 5.48
C VAL A 147 22.45 16.99 4.74
N LEU A 148 22.22 15.67 4.75
CA LEU A 148 23.05 14.75 3.97
C LEU A 148 22.83 15.07 2.49
N PRO A 149 23.89 14.98 1.67
CA PRO A 149 23.74 15.07 0.22
C PRO A 149 22.66 14.10 -0.23
N GLU A 150 21.72 14.59 -1.03
CA GLU A 150 20.78 13.76 -1.76
C GLU A 150 21.59 12.75 -2.57
N GLU A 151 21.38 11.44 -2.38
CA GLU A 151 22.07 10.43 -3.18
C GLU A 151 21.66 10.60 -4.66
N ASP A 152 22.57 10.34 -5.60
CA ASP A 152 22.30 10.57 -7.03
C ASP A 152 21.07 9.77 -7.54
N ASP A 153 20.82 8.59 -6.95
CA ASP A 153 19.66 7.74 -7.24
C ASP A 153 18.34 8.29 -6.64
N GLU A 154 18.48 9.10 -5.59
CA GLU A 154 17.38 9.81 -4.96
C GLU A 154 17.00 11.07 -5.73
N VAL A 155 17.59 11.46 -6.86
CA VAL A 155 17.14 12.65 -7.59
C VAL A 155 16.62 12.23 -8.97
N PRO A 156 15.44 12.70 -9.42
CA PRO A 156 15.04 12.41 -10.79
C PRO A 156 16.07 13.08 -11.70
N THR A 157 16.47 12.41 -12.77
CA THR A 157 17.45 12.96 -13.71
C THR A 157 16.78 13.64 -14.90
N THR A 158 15.51 13.31 -15.15
CA THR A 158 14.71 13.81 -16.29
C THR A 158 13.34 14.28 -15.85
N LYS A 159 12.71 15.14 -16.67
CA LYS A 159 11.34 15.62 -16.45
C LYS A 159 10.31 14.49 -16.37
N GLU A 160 10.48 13.46 -17.20
CA GLU A 160 9.60 12.29 -17.23
C GLU A 160 9.72 11.45 -15.95
N ASN A 161 10.94 11.12 -15.54
CA ASN A 161 11.20 10.40 -14.29
C ASN A 161 10.72 11.22 -13.07
N GLY A 162 10.87 12.55 -13.11
CA GLY A 162 10.29 13.44 -12.10
C GLY A 162 8.77 13.33 -12.03
N LEU A 163 8.08 13.36 -13.18
CA LEU A 163 6.62 13.20 -13.23
C LEU A 163 6.16 11.82 -12.75
N GLU A 164 6.89 10.75 -13.10
CA GLU A 164 6.59 9.39 -12.62
C GLU A 164 6.75 9.27 -11.11
N ARG A 165 7.85 9.80 -10.55
CA ARG A 165 8.09 9.82 -9.10
C ARG A 165 7.06 10.67 -8.36
N TRP A 166 6.66 11.81 -8.94
CA TRP A 166 5.55 12.61 -8.44
C TRP A 166 4.26 11.78 -8.37
N LYS A 167 3.83 11.20 -9.50
CA LYS A 167 2.63 10.36 -9.57
C LYS A 167 2.68 9.18 -8.60
N PHE A 168 3.83 8.52 -8.49
CA PHE A 168 4.02 7.41 -7.56
C PHE A 168 3.87 7.85 -6.10
N GLY A 169 4.50 8.96 -5.70
CA GLY A 169 4.36 9.51 -4.35
C GLY A 169 2.92 9.91 -4.03
N MET A 170 2.25 10.60 -4.96
CA MET A 170 0.84 10.98 -4.83
C MET A 170 -0.09 9.75 -4.76
N THR A 171 0.22 8.71 -5.53
CA THR A 171 -0.51 7.43 -5.49
C THR A 171 -0.37 6.78 -4.11
N LEU A 172 0.84 6.69 -3.55
CA LEU A 172 1.03 6.11 -2.23
C LEU A 172 0.32 6.90 -1.14
N ARG A 173 0.37 8.24 -1.19
CA ARG A 173 -0.38 9.12 -0.28
C ARG A 173 -1.88 8.83 -0.35
N PHE A 174 -2.42 8.77 -1.57
CA PHE A 174 -3.83 8.50 -1.80
C PHE A 174 -4.26 7.12 -1.30
N LEU A 175 -3.49 6.07 -1.62
CA LEU A 175 -3.78 4.71 -1.18
C LEU A 175 -3.76 4.59 0.35
N LYS A 176 -2.90 5.35 1.02
CA LYS A 176 -2.84 5.38 2.49
C LYS A 176 -4.01 6.14 3.11
N GLY A 177 -4.58 7.10 2.38
CA GLY A 177 -5.65 7.97 2.88
C GLY A 177 -5.11 9.19 3.59
N ASP A 178 -3.92 9.63 3.21
CA ASP A 178 -3.25 10.80 3.77
C ASP A 178 -3.56 12.08 2.96
N ASP A 179 -4.46 12.02 1.97
CA ASP A 179 -4.93 13.21 1.26
C ASP A 179 -6.15 13.80 1.98
N GLU A 180 -5.91 14.84 2.77
CA GLU A 180 -6.94 15.44 3.63
C GLU A 180 -8.02 16.21 2.85
N ASP A 181 -7.70 16.63 1.61
CA ASP A 181 -8.60 17.40 0.76
C ASP A 181 -9.55 16.49 -0.06
N PHE A 182 -9.32 15.17 -0.06
CA PHE A 182 -10.13 14.20 -0.79
C PHE A 182 -11.15 13.48 0.09
N ASP A 183 -12.42 13.44 -0.32
CA ASP A 183 -13.45 12.64 0.34
C ASP A 183 -13.36 11.16 -0.06
N TYR A 184 -12.80 10.33 0.83
CA TYR A 184 -12.66 8.90 0.63
C TYR A 184 -13.95 8.09 0.84
N ALA A 185 -14.97 8.63 1.49
CA ALA A 185 -16.21 7.89 1.78
C ALA A 185 -16.86 7.25 0.54
N PRO A 186 -17.03 7.95 -0.60
CA PRO A 186 -17.59 7.35 -1.82
C PRO A 186 -16.69 6.29 -2.46
N VAL A 187 -15.38 6.33 -2.23
CA VAL A 187 -14.42 5.37 -2.81
C VAL A 187 -14.32 4.13 -1.94
N ASP A 188 -14.13 4.33 -0.63
CA ASP A 188 -13.91 3.26 0.33
C ASP A 188 -15.17 2.43 0.57
N GLY A 189 -16.35 3.01 0.38
CA GLY A 189 -17.65 2.34 0.52
C GLY A 189 -18.24 1.80 -0.79
N SER A 190 -17.59 2.00 -1.94
CA SER A 190 -18.14 1.58 -3.23
C SER A 190 -17.79 0.13 -3.55
N ASP A 191 -18.82 -0.73 -3.58
CA ASP A 191 -18.69 -2.12 -4.01
C ASP A 191 -18.48 -2.24 -5.54
N GLU A 192 -18.78 -1.20 -6.32
CA GLU A 192 -18.49 -1.15 -7.77
C GLU A 192 -16.99 -1.08 -8.07
N LEU A 193 -16.18 -0.73 -7.06
CA LEU A 193 -14.72 -0.75 -7.12
C LEU A 193 -14.13 -2.07 -6.59
N ASP A 194 -14.96 -3.09 -6.31
CA ASP A 194 -14.49 -4.45 -5.99
C ASP A 194 -14.23 -5.30 -7.24
N ASP A 195 -14.13 -4.68 -8.42
CA ASP A 195 -13.88 -5.36 -9.68
C ASP A 195 -12.62 -6.25 -9.67
N VAL A 196 -11.59 -5.87 -8.91
CA VAL A 196 -10.40 -6.71 -8.70
C VAL A 196 -10.74 -7.94 -7.86
N GLU A 197 -11.47 -7.79 -6.76
CA GLU A 197 -11.89 -8.93 -5.94
C GLU A 197 -12.86 -9.86 -6.70
N ARG A 198 -13.71 -9.29 -7.57
CA ARG A 198 -14.58 -10.06 -8.47
C ARG A 198 -13.76 -10.87 -9.47
N ARG A 199 -12.79 -10.23 -10.16
CA ARG A 199 -11.92 -10.89 -11.14
C ARG A 199 -11.04 -11.96 -10.49
N GLU A 200 -10.40 -11.68 -9.37
CA GLU A 200 -9.55 -12.67 -8.68
C GLU A 200 -10.36 -13.89 -8.22
N ARG A 201 -11.60 -13.69 -7.76
CA ARG A 201 -12.52 -14.78 -7.42
C ARG A 201 -12.91 -15.60 -8.64
N GLU A 202 -13.15 -14.95 -9.77
CA GLU A 202 -13.39 -15.62 -11.05
C GLU A 202 -12.15 -16.42 -11.47
N GLU A 203 -10.97 -15.80 -11.58
CA GLU A 203 -9.71 -16.49 -11.93
C GLU A 203 -9.44 -17.70 -11.02
N SER A 204 -9.62 -17.56 -9.70
CA SER A 204 -9.48 -18.69 -8.77
C SER A 204 -10.52 -19.80 -8.99
N TRP A 205 -11.71 -19.48 -9.49
CA TRP A 205 -12.72 -20.47 -9.88
C TRP A 205 -12.33 -21.19 -11.17
N PHE A 206 -11.82 -20.46 -12.18
CA PHE A 206 -11.30 -21.04 -13.43
C PHE A 206 -10.06 -21.91 -13.21
N GLU A 207 -9.13 -21.52 -12.33
CA GLU A 207 -7.94 -22.33 -11.98
C GLU A 207 -8.30 -23.62 -11.23
N GLY A 208 -9.38 -23.59 -10.45
CA GLY A 208 -9.89 -24.76 -9.72
C GLY A 208 -10.76 -25.69 -10.56
N GLU A 209 -11.15 -25.28 -11.78
CA GLU A 209 -11.87 -26.11 -12.73
C GLU A 209 -10.85 -26.99 -13.46
N GLU A 210 -10.77 -28.28 -13.10
CA GLU A 210 -10.04 -29.23 -13.95
C GLU A 210 -10.75 -29.29 -15.31
N PRO A 211 -10.06 -29.03 -16.44
CA PRO A 211 -10.70 -29.07 -17.74
C PRO A 211 -11.25 -30.48 -17.97
N GLU A 212 -12.58 -30.62 -17.99
CA GLU A 212 -13.24 -31.84 -18.43
C GLU A 212 -13.08 -31.94 -19.94
N TRP A 213 -11.97 -32.56 -20.38
CA TRP A 213 -11.85 -33.03 -21.74
C TRP A 213 -12.92 -34.11 -21.90
N VAL A 214 -13.99 -33.80 -22.64
CA VAL A 214 -14.90 -34.83 -23.11
C VAL A 214 -14.06 -35.78 -23.94
N ASP A 215 -13.74 -36.94 -23.39
CA ASP A 215 -13.13 -38.02 -24.13
C ASP A 215 -14.01 -38.24 -25.36
N GLU A 216 -13.50 -37.90 -26.54
CA GLU A 216 -14.11 -38.23 -27.81
C GLU A 216 -13.98 -39.74 -28.06
N ALA A 217 -14.58 -40.53 -27.18
CA ALA A 217 -14.97 -41.89 -27.46
C ALA A 217 -16.29 -41.85 -28.25
N GLY A 218 -16.22 -41.38 -29.50
CA GLY A 218 -17.16 -41.80 -30.54
C GLY A 218 -18.16 -40.77 -31.08
N LYS A 219 -17.74 -39.56 -31.46
CA LYS A 219 -18.53 -38.72 -32.39
C LYS A 219 -17.64 -38.10 -33.45
N SER A 220 -17.39 -38.90 -34.48
CA SER A 220 -16.91 -38.48 -35.79
C SER A 220 -17.33 -37.06 -36.14
N GLY A 221 -16.35 -36.17 -36.27
CA GLY A 221 -16.50 -34.89 -36.96
C GLY A 221 -16.84 -35.10 -38.44
N GLU A 222 -18.10 -35.41 -38.72
CA GLU A 222 -18.72 -35.26 -40.03
C GLU A 222 -19.67 -34.05 -39.96
N THR A 223 -19.10 -32.86 -39.78
CA THR A 223 -19.81 -31.63 -40.11
C THR A 223 -19.88 -31.53 -41.63
N GLY A 224 -20.82 -32.27 -42.20
CA GLY A 224 -21.23 -32.17 -43.59
C GLY A 224 -21.81 -30.78 -43.86
N ILE A 225 -20.96 -29.89 -44.37
CA ILE A 225 -21.41 -28.71 -45.10
C ILE A 225 -21.94 -29.23 -46.44
N GLN A 226 -23.26 -29.40 -46.52
CA GLN A 226 -23.95 -29.64 -47.79
C GLN A 226 -24.02 -28.30 -48.52
N ASP A 227 -23.18 -28.16 -49.55
CA ASP A 227 -23.31 -27.13 -50.57
C ASP A 227 -24.65 -27.36 -51.29
N PHE A 228 -25.51 -26.35 -51.34
CA PHE A 228 -26.80 -26.36 -52.04
C PHE A 228 -26.88 -25.18 -53.00
#